data_AF-A0A9W9YBL7-F1
#
_entry.id   AF-A0A9W9YBL7-F1
#
_cell.length_a   1.000
_cell.length_b   1.000
_cell.length_c   1.000
_cell.angle_alpha   90.00
_cell.angle_beta   90.00
_cell.angle_gamma   90.00
#
_symmetry.space_group_name_H-M   'P 1'
#
loop_
_entity.id
_entity.type
_entity.pdbx_description
1 polymer ?
#
loop_
_entity_poly.entity_id
_entity_poly.type
_entity_poly.pdbx_seq_one_letter_code
_entity_poly.pdbx_strand_id
1 'polypeptide(L)'
;MEIEQDEGGENACDVYCYANCQMFNPGNCAHCGCEGQAQAQDEEPDEGAEENECDEDCYGNCQMFNPGNCAHCGCESQAQAQDEEQDEGAEQNECDVDCNANCQMFNPGNCAHCGCESQAQAQDEEPDEGAEENECDVDCYGNCQMFNPGNCAHCGCKSQAQAQDKEQDEGAEKNACDVHCNANCQMFNPGNCAHCGCESEAQAQDEEPDEGAEENACDVDCNANCQMFNPGNCAHCGCE
;
A
#
# COMPACT_ATOMS: atom_id res chain seq x y z
N MET A 1 41.34 -19.54 -18.08
CA MET A 1 40.58 -19.20 -16.87
C MET A 1 39.17 -19.31 -17.35
N GLU A 2 38.67 -20.55 -17.29
CA GLU A 2 37.26 -20.84 -17.53
C GLU A 2 36.55 -20.20 -16.34
N ILE A 3 35.59 -19.34 -16.65
CA ILE A 3 34.61 -18.87 -15.67
C ILE A 3 33.64 -20.04 -15.61
N GLU A 4 33.64 -20.77 -14.50
CA GLU A 4 32.52 -21.65 -14.16
C GLU A 4 31.35 -20.69 -13.93
N GLN A 5 30.36 -20.73 -14.84
CA GLN A 5 29.02 -20.24 -14.54
C GLN A 5 28.48 -21.18 -13.45
N ASP A 6 28.00 -20.63 -12.34
CA ASP A 6 27.17 -21.37 -11.40
C ASP A 6 25.89 -21.73 -12.18
N GLU A 7 25.84 -22.92 -12.78
CA GLU A 7 24.65 -23.47 -13.45
C GLU A 7 23.80 -24.21 -12.41
N GLY A 8 23.26 -23.50 -11.42
CA GLY A 8 22.41 -24.09 -10.38
C GLY A 8 22.54 -23.34 -9.07
N GLY A 9 21.88 -22.18 -9.00
CA GLY A 9 21.72 -21.39 -7.79
C GLY A 9 20.31 -20.82 -7.73
N GLU A 10 19.76 -20.80 -6.52
CA GLU A 10 18.63 -19.96 -6.11
C GLU A 10 19.12 -18.50 -6.13
N ASN A 11 18.44 -17.59 -6.83
CA ASN A 11 18.64 -16.15 -6.63
C ASN A 11 17.49 -15.60 -5.78
N ALA A 12 17.83 -14.65 -4.90
CA ALA A 12 16.87 -14.05 -4.00
C ALA A 12 17.05 -12.54 -3.92
N CYS A 13 15.97 -11.78 -4.13
CA CYS A 13 15.94 -10.34 -4.00
C CYS A 13 15.01 -9.93 -2.84
N ASP A 14 15.58 -9.33 -1.80
CA ASP A 14 14.92 -9.14 -0.49
C ASP A 14 14.96 -7.64 -0.14
N VAL A 15 13.89 -6.89 -0.43
CA VAL A 15 13.86 -5.42 -0.22
C VAL A 15 12.84 -5.00 0.84
N TYR A 16 13.34 -4.80 2.07
CA TYR A 16 12.51 -4.37 3.20
C TYR A 16 12.63 -2.87 3.51
N CYS A 17 11.50 -2.14 3.49
CA CYS A 17 11.44 -0.70 3.75
C CYS A 17 10.51 -0.32 4.92
N TYR A 18 10.94 0.62 5.78
CA TYR A 18 10.14 1.05 6.94
C TYR A 18 10.27 2.55 7.23
N ALA A 19 9.14 3.24 7.32
CA ALA A 19 9.07 4.63 7.75
C ALA A 19 8.06 4.84 8.87
N ASN A 20 8.45 5.59 9.90
CA ASN A 20 7.58 5.88 11.02
C ASN A 20 7.71 7.33 11.46
N CYS A 21 6.59 8.04 11.44
CA CYS A 21 6.45 9.36 12.02
C CYS A 21 5.53 9.32 13.25
N GLN A 22 6.01 9.88 14.36
CA GLN A 22 5.19 10.11 15.56
C GLN A 22 5.26 11.57 15.98
N MET A 23 4.10 12.22 16.10
CA MET A 23 4.02 13.62 16.53
C MET A 23 3.09 13.80 17.73
N PHE A 24 3.59 14.52 18.73
CA PHE A 24 2.81 15.03 19.86
C PHE A 24 2.85 16.57 19.87
N ASN A 25 1.73 17.22 19.60
CA ASN A 25 1.65 18.68 19.60
C ASN A 25 0.68 19.23 20.67
N PRO A 26 1.20 19.62 21.85
CA PRO A 26 0.38 20.22 22.91
C PRO A 26 0.19 21.73 22.76
N GLY A 27 0.88 22.36 21.82
CA GLY A 27 0.94 23.81 21.66
C GLY A 27 -0.06 24.35 20.63
N ASN A 28 -0.15 25.67 20.55
CA ASN A 28 -0.87 26.30 19.45
C ASN A 28 0.05 26.42 18.23
N CYS A 29 -0.43 26.00 17.06
CA CYS A 29 0.31 26.07 15.80
C CYS A 29 -0.53 26.67 14.67
N ALA A 30 0.14 27.15 13.63
CA ALA A 30 -0.54 27.38 12.36
C ALA A 30 -0.72 26.05 11.61
N HIS A 31 0.34 25.22 11.58
CA HIS A 31 0.38 23.93 10.92
C HIS A 31 1.06 22.90 11.82
N CYS A 32 0.46 21.73 11.97
CA CYS A 32 1.08 20.54 12.53
C CYS A 32 0.94 19.37 11.56
N GLY A 33 1.96 18.53 11.40
CA GLY A 33 1.95 17.52 10.34
C GLY A 33 2.94 16.42 10.64
N CYS A 34 2.60 15.18 10.32
CA CYS A 34 3.45 14.02 10.48
C CYS A 34 3.33 13.17 9.21
N GLU A 35 4.46 12.82 8.61
CA GLU A 35 4.53 12.14 7.30
C GLU A 35 5.50 10.95 7.44
N GLY A 36 5.00 9.75 7.20
CA GLY A 36 5.81 8.53 7.10
C GLY A 36 5.77 8.02 5.66
N GLN A 37 6.90 8.04 4.96
CA GLN A 37 7.02 7.63 3.56
C GLN A 37 8.08 6.53 3.43
N ALA A 38 7.66 5.36 2.95
CA ALA A 38 8.50 4.20 2.73
C ALA A 38 8.39 3.78 1.25
N GLN A 39 9.53 3.53 0.60
CA GLN A 39 9.59 3.11 -0.81
C GLN A 39 10.66 2.03 -0.95
N ALA A 40 10.31 0.93 -1.61
CA ALA A 40 11.18 -0.12 -2.13
C ALA A 40 10.99 -0.17 -3.64
N GLN A 41 12.07 -0.49 -4.33
CA GLN A 41 12.07 -0.75 -5.76
C GLN A 41 13.23 -1.71 -6.01
N ASP A 42 12.94 -2.85 -6.62
CA ASP A 42 13.95 -3.69 -7.25
C ASP A 42 13.86 -3.57 -8.78
N GLU A 43 15.01 -3.74 -9.44
CA GLU A 43 15.18 -3.70 -10.90
C GLU A 43 16.41 -4.59 -11.25
N GLU A 44 16.39 -5.86 -10.85
CA GLU A 44 17.47 -6.82 -11.17
C GLU A 44 17.02 -7.74 -12.33
N PRO A 45 17.80 -7.83 -13.43
CA PRO A 45 17.58 -8.85 -14.45
C PRO A 45 18.38 -10.11 -14.11
N ASP A 46 17.73 -11.27 -14.03
CA ASP A 46 18.40 -12.55 -13.78
C ASP A 46 18.45 -13.46 -15.02
N GLU A 47 19.64 -14.00 -15.29
CA GLU A 47 19.88 -14.87 -16.46
C GLU A 47 20.43 -16.22 -15.99
N GLY A 48 19.59 -17.26 -16.04
CA GLY A 48 20.00 -18.66 -15.90
C GLY A 48 20.03 -19.23 -14.47
N ALA A 49 19.24 -18.67 -13.56
CA ALA A 49 18.86 -19.32 -12.32
C ALA A 49 17.99 -20.56 -12.58
N GLU A 50 17.94 -21.52 -11.65
CA GLU A 50 16.94 -22.59 -11.71
C GLU A 50 15.62 -22.13 -11.02
N GLU A 51 15.75 -21.31 -9.98
CA GLU A 51 14.67 -20.76 -9.15
C GLU A 51 15.01 -19.30 -8.79
N ASN A 52 14.05 -18.38 -8.93
CA ASN A 52 14.12 -17.00 -8.46
C ASN A 52 13.02 -16.75 -7.42
N GLU A 53 13.39 -16.16 -6.28
CA GLU A 53 12.49 -15.80 -5.18
C GLU A 53 12.66 -14.32 -4.81
N CYS A 54 11.62 -13.50 -4.94
CA CYS A 54 11.66 -12.06 -4.66
C CYS A 54 10.61 -11.60 -3.65
N ASP A 55 11.03 -10.75 -2.71
CA ASP A 55 10.23 -10.27 -1.56
C ASP A 55 10.41 -8.74 -1.39
N GLU A 56 9.43 -7.94 -1.87
CA GLU A 56 9.42 -6.48 -1.79
C GLU A 56 8.44 -5.97 -0.75
N ASP A 57 8.94 -5.55 0.40
CA ASP A 57 8.12 -5.48 1.59
C ASP A 57 8.19 -4.08 2.24
N CYS A 58 7.12 -3.29 2.13
CA CYS A 58 7.14 -1.86 2.47
C CYS A 58 6.10 -1.37 3.46
N TYR A 59 6.58 -0.65 4.50
CA TYR A 59 5.76 -0.24 5.63
C TYR A 59 5.87 1.25 5.96
N GLY A 60 4.77 1.98 5.77
CA GLY A 60 4.59 3.36 6.22
C GLY A 60 3.74 3.43 7.49
N ASN A 61 4.14 4.26 8.44
CA ASN A 61 3.33 4.56 9.62
C ASN A 61 3.37 6.06 9.99
N CYS A 62 2.19 6.63 10.21
CA CYS A 62 2.03 7.93 10.84
C CYS A 62 1.12 7.85 12.07
N GLN A 63 1.59 8.42 13.18
CA GLN A 63 0.80 8.59 14.40
C GLN A 63 0.86 10.04 14.89
N MET A 64 -0.30 10.67 15.00
CA MET A 64 -0.41 12.05 15.48
C MET A 64 -1.35 12.17 16.68
N PHE A 65 -0.86 12.85 17.72
CA PHE A 65 -1.67 13.31 18.85
C PHE A 65 -1.60 14.83 19.00
N ASN A 66 -2.70 15.53 18.69
CA ASN A 66 -2.77 17.00 18.72
C ASN A 66 -3.85 17.51 19.69
N PRO A 67 -3.52 17.73 20.98
CA PRO A 67 -4.45 18.35 21.93
C PRO A 67 -4.40 19.89 21.91
N GLY A 68 -3.47 20.49 21.17
CA GLY A 68 -3.38 21.94 20.99
C GLY A 68 -4.34 22.48 19.94
N ASN A 69 -4.48 23.81 19.86
CA ASN A 69 -5.28 24.43 18.80
C ASN A 69 -4.40 24.69 17.57
N CYS A 70 -4.83 24.24 16.40
CA CYS A 70 -4.10 24.49 15.17
C CYS A 70 -5.02 24.96 14.06
N ALA A 71 -4.52 25.74 13.09
CA ALA A 71 -5.34 26.00 11.91
C ALA A 71 -5.43 24.74 11.04
N HIS A 72 -4.31 24.03 10.86
CA HIS A 72 -4.24 22.81 10.05
C HIS A 72 -3.44 21.73 10.76
N CYS A 73 -3.98 20.52 10.85
CA CYS A 73 -3.24 19.35 11.31
C CYS A 73 -3.42 18.14 10.41
N GLY A 74 -2.33 17.44 10.12
CA GLY A 74 -2.31 16.30 9.21
C GLY A 74 -1.48 15.14 9.74
N CYS A 75 -1.88 13.93 9.37
CA CYS A 75 -1.09 12.72 9.51
C CYS A 75 -1.18 11.97 8.18
N GLU A 76 -0.05 11.61 7.59
CA GLU A 76 0.00 10.98 6.29
C GLU A 76 0.99 9.84 6.30
N SER A 77 0.58 8.70 5.76
CA SER A 77 1.37 7.50 5.65
C SER A 77 1.35 7.01 4.22
N GLN A 78 2.53 6.81 3.63
CA GLN A 78 2.69 6.28 2.29
C GLN A 78 3.66 5.09 2.31
N ALA A 79 3.27 4.01 1.65
CA ALA A 79 4.10 2.84 1.40
C ALA A 79 3.99 2.49 -0.08
N GLN A 80 5.12 2.26 -0.73
CA GLN A 80 5.19 1.82 -2.11
C GLN A 80 6.25 0.73 -2.24
N ALA A 81 5.87 -0.40 -2.81
CA ALA A 81 6.73 -1.50 -3.20
C ALA A 81 6.52 -1.68 -4.70
N GLN A 82 7.63 -1.90 -5.40
CA GLN A 82 7.60 -2.15 -6.82
C GLN A 82 8.68 -3.18 -7.11
N ASP A 83 8.29 -4.22 -7.81
CA ASP A 83 9.21 -5.12 -8.46
C ASP A 83 9.13 -4.97 -9.98
N GLU A 84 10.28 -5.09 -10.63
CA GLU A 84 10.47 -5.03 -12.09
C GLU A 84 11.61 -6.02 -12.45
N GLU A 85 11.38 -7.32 -12.23
CA GLU A 85 12.30 -8.38 -12.63
C GLU A 85 12.26 -8.62 -14.14
N GLN A 86 13.30 -9.26 -14.70
CA GLN A 86 13.28 -9.77 -16.07
C GLN A 86 14.02 -11.09 -16.13
N ASP A 87 13.28 -12.20 -16.15
CA ASP A 87 13.89 -13.51 -16.12
C ASP A 87 13.89 -14.22 -17.47
N GLU A 88 15.10 -14.59 -17.88
CA GLU A 88 15.32 -15.45 -19.04
C GLU A 88 15.80 -16.85 -18.59
N GLY A 89 14.89 -17.82 -18.60
CA GLY A 89 15.22 -19.25 -18.50
C GLY A 89 15.30 -19.86 -17.09
N ALA A 90 14.66 -19.25 -16.10
CA ALA A 90 14.34 -19.92 -14.84
C ALA A 90 13.36 -21.08 -15.07
N GLU A 91 13.33 -22.09 -14.18
CA GLU A 91 12.28 -23.12 -14.21
C GLU A 91 11.07 -22.69 -13.37
N GLN A 92 11.30 -21.94 -12.29
CA GLN A 92 10.29 -21.41 -11.37
C GLN A 92 10.63 -19.98 -10.95
N ASN A 93 9.63 -19.10 -10.96
CA ASN A 93 9.69 -17.76 -10.40
C ASN A 93 8.61 -17.59 -9.33
N GLU A 94 9.01 -17.07 -8.16
CA GLU A 94 8.12 -16.72 -7.05
C GLU A 94 8.39 -15.26 -6.63
N CYS A 95 7.39 -14.39 -6.72
CA CYS A 95 7.52 -12.98 -6.30
C CYS A 95 6.38 -12.56 -5.35
N ASP A 96 6.74 -11.94 -4.22
CA ASP A 96 5.83 -11.41 -3.21
C ASP A 96 6.04 -9.89 -3.05
N VAL A 97 5.14 -9.08 -3.61
CA VAL A 97 5.18 -7.61 -3.50
C VAL A 97 4.14 -7.10 -2.51
N ASP A 98 4.62 -6.57 -1.38
CA ASP A 98 3.81 -6.40 -0.19
C ASP A 98 3.89 -4.96 0.38
N CYS A 99 2.74 -4.34 0.62
CA CYS A 99 2.67 -2.91 1.00
C CYS A 99 1.66 -2.57 2.08
N ASN A 100 2.10 -1.82 3.10
CA ASN A 100 1.26 -1.41 4.21
C ASN A 100 1.44 0.05 4.63
N ALA A 101 0.37 0.83 4.57
CA ALA A 101 0.34 2.21 5.05
C ALA A 101 -0.67 2.40 6.18
N ASN A 102 -0.21 2.86 7.34
CA ASN A 102 -1.06 3.09 8.51
C ASN A 102 -1.03 4.56 8.97
N CYS A 103 -2.18 5.22 8.96
CA CYS A 103 -2.37 6.55 9.55
C CYS A 103 -3.29 6.49 10.77
N GLN A 104 -2.83 7.03 11.90
CA GLN A 104 -3.63 7.19 13.11
C GLN A 104 -3.56 8.63 13.63
N MET A 105 -4.70 9.31 13.68
CA MET A 105 -4.79 10.68 14.19
C MET A 105 -5.77 10.80 15.34
N PHE A 106 -5.29 11.35 16.45
CA PHE A 106 -6.10 11.75 17.60
C PHE A 106 -6.01 13.27 17.82
N ASN A 107 -7.10 13.98 17.53
CA ASN A 107 -7.14 15.44 17.58
C ASN A 107 -8.25 15.95 18.53
N PRO A 108 -8.00 16.06 19.84
CA PRO A 108 -8.98 16.61 20.78
C PRO A 108 -8.95 18.13 20.88
N GLY A 109 -7.96 18.79 20.25
CA GLY A 109 -7.89 20.24 20.15
C GLY A 109 -8.84 20.80 19.07
N ASN A 110 -9.03 22.13 19.05
CA ASN A 110 -9.81 22.74 17.97
C ASN A 110 -8.93 22.94 16.74
N CYS A 111 -9.44 22.55 15.58
CA CYS A 111 -8.77 22.75 14.31
C CYS A 111 -9.66 23.49 13.31
N ALA A 112 -9.11 24.14 12.29
CA ALA A 112 -9.94 24.52 11.15
C ALA A 112 -10.02 23.35 10.15
N HIS A 113 -8.89 22.66 9.94
CA HIS A 113 -8.79 21.52 9.04
C HIS A 113 -7.94 20.41 9.65
N CYS A 114 -8.50 19.21 9.81
CA CYS A 114 -7.76 18.02 10.23
C CYS A 114 -7.90 16.89 9.21
N GLY A 115 -6.79 16.22 8.89
CA GLY A 115 -6.73 15.13 7.90
C GLY A 115 -5.87 13.97 8.38
N CYS A 116 -6.30 12.75 8.08
CA CYS A 116 -5.50 11.53 8.19
C CYS A 116 -5.58 10.80 6.84
N GLU A 117 -4.44 10.43 6.26
CA GLU A 117 -4.38 9.78 4.96
C GLU A 117 -3.40 8.61 5.00
N SER A 118 -3.83 7.47 4.46
CA SER A 118 -2.97 6.31 4.20
C SER A 118 -3.06 5.93 2.74
N GLN A 119 -1.92 5.78 2.08
CA GLN A 119 -1.82 5.30 0.71
C GLN A 119 -0.79 4.17 0.66
N ALA A 120 -1.23 2.99 0.26
CA ALA A 120 -0.36 1.85 -0.02
C ALA A 120 -0.48 1.53 -1.51
N GLN A 121 0.64 1.19 -2.15
CA GLN A 121 0.70 0.75 -3.53
C GLN A 121 1.72 -0.38 -3.67
N ALA A 122 1.30 -1.54 -4.14
CA ALA A 122 2.17 -2.63 -4.57
C ALA A 122 2.03 -2.77 -6.09
N GLN A 123 3.16 -2.95 -6.77
CA GLN A 123 3.18 -3.20 -8.21
C GLN A 123 4.21 -4.29 -8.51
N ASP A 124 3.79 -5.30 -9.23
CA ASP A 124 4.69 -6.23 -9.86
C ASP A 124 4.59 -6.11 -11.39
N GLU A 125 5.72 -6.19 -12.07
CA GLU A 125 5.87 -6.14 -13.52
C GLU A 125 6.93 -7.15 -14.00
N GLU A 126 6.57 -8.43 -14.10
CA GLU A 126 7.42 -9.51 -14.62
C GLU A 126 7.17 -9.83 -16.11
N PRO A 127 8.10 -9.49 -17.01
CA PRO A 127 8.14 -10.06 -18.36
C PRO A 127 9.06 -11.29 -18.42
N ASP A 128 8.50 -12.49 -18.29
CA ASP A 128 9.28 -13.72 -18.33
C ASP A 128 9.25 -14.44 -19.68
N GLU A 129 10.45 -14.86 -20.12
CA GLU A 129 10.61 -15.72 -21.29
C GLU A 129 11.13 -17.11 -20.87
N GLY A 130 10.20 -18.08 -20.75
CA GLY A 130 10.53 -19.51 -20.71
C GLY A 130 10.56 -20.18 -19.34
N ALA A 131 10.02 -19.55 -18.30
CA ALA A 131 9.67 -20.22 -17.04
C ALA A 131 8.68 -21.37 -17.27
N GLU A 132 8.72 -22.43 -16.45
CA GLU A 132 7.70 -23.50 -16.50
C GLU A 132 6.52 -23.17 -15.56
N GLU A 133 6.80 -22.55 -14.40
CA GLU A 133 5.81 -22.18 -13.39
C GLU A 133 6.14 -20.77 -12.82
N ASN A 134 5.15 -19.87 -12.84
CA ASN A 134 5.22 -18.54 -12.23
C ASN A 134 4.15 -18.41 -11.14
N GLU A 135 4.55 -17.97 -9.94
CA GLU A 135 3.67 -17.65 -8.82
C GLU A 135 3.95 -16.23 -8.30
N CYS A 136 2.97 -15.33 -8.36
CA CYS A 136 3.10 -13.95 -7.87
C CYS A 136 2.00 -13.56 -6.89
N ASP A 137 2.36 -13.04 -5.70
CA ASP A 137 1.41 -12.46 -4.74
C ASP A 137 1.64 -10.95 -4.58
N VAL A 138 0.64 -10.14 -4.97
CA VAL A 138 0.69 -8.67 -4.85
C VAL A 138 -0.32 -8.17 -3.83
N ASP A 139 0.17 -7.80 -2.66
CA ASP A 139 -0.62 -7.47 -1.49
C ASP A 139 -0.52 -5.98 -1.10
N CYS A 140 -1.68 -5.31 -0.91
CA CYS A 140 -1.68 -3.91 -0.54
C CYS A 140 -2.73 -3.52 0.53
N TYR A 141 -2.27 -2.90 1.61
CA TYR A 141 -3.09 -2.54 2.77
C TYR A 141 -2.97 -1.07 3.17
N GLY A 142 -4.07 -0.33 3.00
CA GLY A 142 -4.24 1.04 3.49
C GLY A 142 -5.13 1.09 4.74
N ASN A 143 -4.66 1.70 5.83
CA ASN A 143 -5.48 1.93 7.01
C ASN A 143 -5.42 3.37 7.52
N CYS A 144 -6.57 4.04 7.54
CA CYS A 144 -6.75 5.36 8.15
C CYS A 144 -7.68 5.28 9.35
N GLN A 145 -7.23 5.77 10.50
CA GLN A 145 -8.04 5.91 11.71
C GLN A 145 -7.97 7.33 12.26
N MET A 146 -9.10 8.04 12.26
CA MET A 146 -9.21 9.38 12.83
C MET A 146 -10.19 9.42 14.00
N PHE A 147 -9.72 9.93 15.14
CA PHE A 147 -10.54 10.30 16.28
C PHE A 147 -10.41 11.81 16.57
N ASN A 148 -11.46 12.57 16.28
CA ASN A 148 -11.46 14.03 16.41
C ASN A 148 -12.61 14.48 17.32
N PRO A 149 -12.46 14.55 18.66
CA PRO A 149 -13.51 15.06 19.53
C PRO A 149 -13.52 16.58 19.67
N GLY A 150 -12.51 17.26 19.12
CA GLY A 150 -12.46 18.71 19.06
C GLY A 150 -13.40 19.28 17.98
N ASN A 151 -13.63 20.60 18.01
CA ASN A 151 -14.40 21.24 16.92
C ASN A 151 -13.48 21.46 15.73
N CYS A 152 -14.00 21.15 14.54
CA CYS A 152 -13.31 21.41 13.28
C CYS A 152 -14.21 22.17 12.31
N ALA A 153 -13.66 22.80 11.27
CA ALA A 153 -14.49 23.22 10.13
C ALA A 153 -14.55 22.07 9.10
N HIS A 154 -13.43 21.38 8.89
CA HIS A 154 -13.31 20.25 7.97
C HIS A 154 -12.48 19.12 8.57
N CYS A 155 -13.04 17.91 8.58
CA CYS A 155 -12.36 16.70 9.06
C CYS A 155 -12.35 15.61 7.99
N GLY A 156 -11.21 14.98 7.74
CA GLY A 156 -11.06 13.98 6.67
C GLY A 156 -10.24 12.77 7.13
N CYS A 157 -10.67 11.58 6.76
CA CYS A 157 -9.88 10.35 6.86
C CYS A 157 -9.98 9.67 5.50
N LYS A 158 -8.85 9.31 4.91
CA LYS A 158 -8.79 8.70 3.60
C LYS A 158 -7.85 7.51 3.63
N SER A 159 -8.30 6.39 3.09
CA SER A 159 -7.46 5.23 2.88
C SER A 159 -7.51 4.80 1.43
N GLN A 160 -6.34 4.60 0.83
CA GLN A 160 -6.18 4.07 -0.51
C GLN A 160 -5.23 2.87 -0.48
N ALA A 161 -5.63 1.82 -1.19
CA ALA A 161 -4.81 0.63 -1.42
C ALA A 161 -4.92 0.27 -2.90
N GLN A 162 -3.78 0.10 -3.56
CA GLN A 162 -3.72 -0.34 -4.94
C GLN A 162 -2.71 -1.48 -5.05
N ALA A 163 -3.17 -2.62 -5.55
CA ALA A 163 -2.31 -3.73 -5.93
C ALA A 163 -2.43 -3.89 -7.44
N GLN A 164 -1.30 -4.08 -8.10
CA GLN A 164 -1.26 -4.26 -9.53
C GLN A 164 -0.23 -5.31 -9.88
N ASP A 165 -0.68 -6.31 -10.62
CA ASP A 165 0.16 -7.29 -11.27
C ASP A 165 0.09 -7.10 -12.79
N LYS A 166 1.23 -7.23 -13.45
CA LYS A 166 1.40 -7.17 -14.90
C LYS A 166 2.42 -8.18 -15.39
N GLU A 167 2.15 -9.46 -15.16
CA GLU A 167 2.85 -10.55 -15.85
C GLU A 167 2.75 -10.42 -17.38
N GLN A 168 3.82 -10.79 -18.09
CA GLN A 168 3.87 -10.93 -19.55
C GLN A 168 4.62 -12.19 -19.95
N ASP A 169 3.99 -13.36 -19.80
CA ASP A 169 4.72 -14.61 -19.93
C ASP A 169 4.57 -15.25 -21.30
N GLU A 170 5.70 -15.34 -22.01
CA GLU A 170 5.76 -16.08 -23.27
C GLU A 170 6.26 -17.51 -23.03
N GLY A 171 5.32 -18.43 -22.76
CA GLY A 171 5.57 -19.87 -22.84
C GLY A 171 5.57 -20.65 -21.54
N ALA A 172 5.12 -20.05 -20.44
CA ALA A 172 4.89 -20.74 -19.18
C ALA A 172 3.88 -21.90 -19.32
N GLU A 173 4.07 -22.98 -18.54
CA GLU A 173 3.10 -24.08 -18.48
C GLU A 173 1.98 -23.75 -17.48
N LYS A 174 2.34 -23.11 -16.35
CA LYS A 174 1.39 -22.66 -15.32
C LYS A 174 1.72 -21.27 -14.76
N ASN A 175 0.68 -20.43 -14.68
CA ASN A 175 0.73 -19.14 -13.99
C ASN A 175 -0.32 -19.10 -12.89
N ALA A 176 0.05 -18.58 -11.73
CA ALA A 176 -0.87 -18.37 -10.62
C ALA A 176 -0.53 -17.06 -9.91
N CYS A 177 -1.50 -16.16 -9.81
CA CYS A 177 -1.32 -14.91 -9.10
C CYS A 177 -2.40 -14.66 -8.04
N ASP A 178 -2.08 -14.01 -6.91
CA ASP A 178 -3.05 -13.45 -5.96
C ASP A 178 -2.83 -11.95 -5.80
N VAL A 179 -3.77 -11.16 -6.31
CA VAL A 179 -3.73 -9.70 -6.20
C VAL A 179 -4.73 -9.24 -5.16
N HIS A 180 -4.27 -8.94 -3.94
CA HIS A 180 -5.11 -8.46 -2.86
C HIS A 180 -4.98 -6.97 -2.58
N CYS A 181 -6.13 -6.31 -2.35
CA CYS A 181 -6.10 -5.01 -1.69
C CYS A 181 -7.15 -4.77 -0.63
N ASN A 182 -6.74 -4.08 0.43
CA ASN A 182 -7.61 -3.64 1.50
C ASN A 182 -7.41 -2.16 1.83
N ALA A 183 -8.43 -1.35 1.60
CA ALA A 183 -8.49 -0.01 2.16
C ALA A 183 -9.51 0.02 3.30
N ASN A 184 -9.11 0.60 4.44
CA ASN A 184 -9.99 0.79 5.58
C ASN A 184 -9.89 2.20 6.12
N CYS A 185 -11.01 2.92 6.07
CA CYS A 185 -11.17 4.23 6.69
C CYS A 185 -12.12 4.13 7.89
N GLN A 186 -11.64 4.59 9.06
CA GLN A 186 -12.46 4.72 10.26
C GLN A 186 -12.37 6.12 10.82
N MET A 187 -13.51 6.80 10.89
CA MET A 187 -13.63 8.13 11.47
C MET A 187 -14.63 8.17 12.62
N PHE A 188 -14.16 8.67 13.76
CA PHE A 188 -15.00 9.02 14.90
C PHE A 188 -14.86 10.51 15.22
N ASN A 189 -15.91 11.29 14.97
CA ASN A 189 -15.92 12.73 15.25
C ASN A 189 -17.15 13.12 16.09
N PRO A 190 -17.06 13.16 17.42
CA PRO A 190 -18.14 13.64 18.27
C PRO A 190 -18.17 15.17 18.42
N GLY A 191 -17.16 15.87 17.88
CA GLY A 191 -17.12 17.33 17.86
C GLY A 191 -18.05 17.92 16.79
N ASN A 192 -18.22 19.25 16.81
CA ASN A 192 -18.94 19.92 15.72
C ASN A 192 -18.01 20.11 14.54
N CYS A 193 -18.48 19.74 13.35
CA CYS A 193 -17.74 19.96 12.11
C CYS A 193 -18.66 20.39 10.98
N ALA A 194 -18.28 21.37 10.17
CA ALA A 194 -19.13 21.72 9.03
C ALA A 194 -19.10 20.62 7.97
N HIS A 195 -17.93 20.03 7.74
CA HIS A 195 -17.73 18.97 6.75
C HIS A 195 -16.91 17.82 7.32
N CYS A 196 -17.40 16.59 7.23
CA CYS A 196 -16.60 15.42 7.52
C CYS A 196 -16.71 14.35 6.44
N GLY A 197 -15.56 13.78 6.08
CA GLY A 197 -15.45 12.76 5.04
C GLY A 197 -14.61 11.59 5.55
N CYS A 198 -15.09 10.37 5.28
CA CYS A 198 -14.30 9.16 5.38
C CYS A 198 -14.36 8.54 4.00
N GLU A 199 -13.21 8.19 3.44
CA GLU A 199 -13.10 7.72 2.06
C GLU A 199 -12.18 6.50 2.06
N SER A 200 -12.64 5.43 1.43
CA SER A 200 -11.89 4.20 1.28
C SER A 200 -11.95 3.78 -0.18
N GLU A 201 -10.79 3.73 -0.83
CA GLU A 201 -10.68 3.27 -2.21
C GLU A 201 -9.68 2.12 -2.27
N ALA A 202 -10.11 1.00 -2.85
CA ALA A 202 -9.27 -0.17 -3.01
C ALA A 202 -9.41 -0.62 -4.48
N GLN A 203 -8.28 -0.85 -5.16
CA GLN A 203 -8.24 -1.28 -6.56
C GLN A 203 -7.17 -2.35 -6.75
N ALA A 204 -7.60 -3.51 -7.22
CA ALA A 204 -6.71 -4.57 -7.67
C ALA A 204 -6.84 -4.66 -9.19
N GLN A 205 -5.72 -4.82 -9.87
CA GLN A 205 -5.66 -5.02 -11.31
C GLN A 205 -4.65 -6.12 -11.59
N ASP A 206 -5.05 -7.00 -12.49
CA ASP A 206 -4.21 -7.98 -13.14
C ASP A 206 -4.36 -7.69 -14.66
N GLU A 207 -3.23 -7.51 -15.35
CA GLU A 207 -3.17 -7.19 -16.77
C GLU A 207 -2.39 -8.25 -17.59
N GLU A 208 -2.86 -9.49 -17.64
CA GLU A 208 -2.20 -10.54 -18.44
C GLU A 208 -2.31 -10.39 -19.97
N PRO A 209 -1.19 -10.50 -20.71
CA PRO A 209 -1.11 -10.90 -22.09
C PRO A 209 -0.54 -12.32 -22.25
N ASP A 210 -0.97 -13.30 -21.45
CA ASP A 210 -0.50 -14.69 -21.54
C ASP A 210 -0.94 -15.40 -22.83
N GLU A 211 -0.07 -15.41 -23.84
CA GLU A 211 -0.24 -16.19 -25.06
C GLU A 211 0.51 -17.53 -24.98
N GLY A 212 0.13 -18.46 -24.08
CA GLY A 212 0.82 -19.75 -24.05
C GLY A 212 0.44 -20.74 -22.95
N ALA A 213 0.07 -20.24 -21.77
CA ALA A 213 -0.16 -21.06 -20.58
C ALA A 213 -1.21 -22.16 -20.76
N GLU A 214 -0.88 -23.38 -20.28
CA GLU A 214 -1.82 -24.50 -20.26
C GLU A 214 -2.81 -24.38 -19.08
N GLU A 215 -2.34 -23.84 -17.95
CA GLU A 215 -3.13 -23.54 -16.76
C GLU A 215 -2.79 -22.12 -16.28
N ASN A 216 -3.81 -21.28 -16.12
CA ASN A 216 -3.67 -19.96 -15.52
C ASN A 216 -4.77 -19.82 -14.44
N ALA A 217 -4.37 -19.40 -13.24
CA ALA A 217 -5.22 -19.30 -12.07
C ALA A 217 -4.94 -18.07 -11.20
N CYS A 218 -5.38 -16.90 -11.66
CA CYS A 218 -5.34 -15.68 -10.87
C CYS A 218 -6.58 -15.43 -9.99
N ASP A 219 -6.37 -15.10 -8.71
CA ASP A 219 -7.39 -14.53 -7.80
C ASP A 219 -7.14 -13.04 -7.60
N VAL A 220 -8.22 -12.26 -7.60
CA VAL A 220 -8.16 -10.80 -7.48
C VAL A 220 -9.25 -10.39 -6.50
N ASP A 221 -8.87 -10.17 -5.24
CA ASP A 221 -9.78 -9.68 -4.19
C ASP A 221 -9.44 -8.25 -3.81
N CYS A 222 -10.47 -7.42 -3.76
CA CYS A 222 -10.29 -6.09 -3.24
C CYS A 222 -11.47 -5.61 -2.39
N ASN A 223 -11.14 -4.99 -1.26
CA ASN A 223 -12.10 -4.56 -0.26
C ASN A 223 -11.83 -3.13 0.21
N ALA A 224 -12.84 -2.28 0.05
CA ALA A 224 -12.86 -0.95 0.62
C ALA A 224 -13.89 -0.89 1.77
N ASN A 225 -13.46 -0.46 2.95
CA ASN A 225 -14.31 -0.31 4.11
C ASN A 225 -14.30 1.11 4.64
N CYS A 226 -15.46 1.76 4.58
CA CYS A 226 -15.66 3.07 5.18
C CYS A 226 -16.57 2.99 6.41
N GLN A 227 -16.08 3.48 7.55
CA GLN A 227 -16.86 3.60 8.79
C GLN A 227 -16.77 5.02 9.36
N MET A 228 -17.92 5.71 9.39
CA MET A 228 -18.00 7.02 10.02
C MET A 228 -19.04 7.03 11.15
N PHE A 229 -18.63 7.54 12.31
CA PHE A 229 -19.52 7.88 13.41
C PHE A 229 -19.34 9.34 13.82
N ASN A 230 -20.36 10.15 13.53
CA ASN A 230 -20.40 11.56 13.90
C ASN A 230 -21.70 11.90 14.67
N PRO A 231 -21.69 11.82 16.01
CA PRO A 231 -22.82 12.21 16.84
C PRO A 231 -22.88 13.74 17.07
N GLY A 232 -21.88 14.50 16.60
CA GLY A 232 -21.84 15.95 16.65
C GLY A 232 -22.70 16.59 15.57
N ASN A 233 -22.66 17.92 15.48
CA ASN A 233 -23.35 18.62 14.40
C ASN A 233 -22.48 18.62 13.13
N CYS A 234 -22.97 17.99 12.07
CA CYS A 234 -22.33 17.89 10.77
C CYS A 234 -23.25 18.43 9.67
N ALA A 235 -22.84 19.50 8.98
CA ALA A 235 -23.64 20.03 7.88
C ALA A 235 -23.54 19.14 6.62
N HIS A 236 -22.35 18.58 6.39
CA HIS A 236 -22.06 17.67 5.28
C HIS A 236 -21.19 16.52 5.77
N CYS A 237 -21.75 15.32 5.81
CA CYS A 237 -21.06 14.10 6.21
C CYS A 237 -21.18 13.05 5.11
N GLY A 238 -20.06 12.41 4.74
CA GLY A 238 -20.00 11.37 3.71
C GLY A 238 -19.06 10.25 4.09
N CYS A 239 -19.45 9.01 3.78
CA CYS A 239 -18.60 7.83 3.82
C CYS A 239 -18.66 7.24 2.41
N GLU A 240 -17.53 7.22 1.71
CA GLU A 240 -17.42 6.71 0.33
C GLU A 240 -16.43 5.56 0.28
#